data_AF-A0AA38JK75-F1
#
_entry.id   AF-A0AA38JK75-F1
#
_cell.length_a   1.000
_cell.length_b   1.000
_cell.length_c   1.000
_cell.angle_alpha   90.00
_cell.angle_beta   90.00
_cell.angle_gamma   90.00
#
_symmetry.space_group_name_H-M   'P 1'
#
loop_
_entity.id
_entity.type
_entity.pdbx_description
1 polymer ?
#
loop_
_entity_poly.entity_id
_entity_poly.type
_entity_poly.pdbx_seq_one_letter_code
_entity_poly.pdbx_strand_id
1 'polypeptide(L)'
;MQQDFTSRYTARKDFSSPSSVPVKYKYGIPPAPNGSDAGDRPLCREDFVLPDHVKVALDKGTMFVFAEASDLKEVPLADSIKESGVIPPGYSIDFIISPERIISVLNQVGIKTIGQLPEETYHEMRATINNPSNLSIIPTSVYEIKCQLQAQTDRLVLVSGKKS
;
A
#
# COMPACT_ATOMS: atom_id res chain seq x y z
N MET A 1 37.85 -62.79 5.93
CA MET A 1 36.53 -62.95 5.28
C MET A 1 36.19 -61.58 4.72
N GLN A 2 36.51 -61.19 3.48
CA GLN A 2 36.29 -61.78 2.15
C GLN A 2 34.82 -61.79 1.71
N GLN A 3 34.60 -61.11 0.56
CA GLN A 3 33.46 -61.13 -0.40
C GLN A 3 32.32 -60.13 -0.12
N ASP A 4 32.04 -59.04 -0.85
CA ASP A 4 32.13 -58.63 -2.28
C ASP A 4 30.83 -58.89 -3.09
N PHE A 5 30.53 -58.01 -4.07
CA PHE A 5 29.41 -58.00 -5.07
C PHE A 5 27.99 -57.59 -4.59
N THR A 6 27.15 -56.76 -5.24
CA THR A 6 27.14 -56.13 -6.58
C THR A 6 26.14 -54.96 -6.64
N SER A 7 26.45 -53.99 -7.52
CA SER A 7 25.57 -52.96 -8.09
C SER A 7 24.33 -53.51 -8.80
N ARG A 8 23.16 -52.83 -8.72
CA ARG A 8 22.28 -52.52 -9.88
C ARG A 8 21.41 -51.27 -9.67
N TYR A 9 21.34 -50.50 -10.75
CA TYR A 9 20.50 -49.34 -11.06
C TYR A 9 18.99 -49.55 -10.88
N THR A 10 18.30 -48.46 -10.54
CA THR A 10 16.98 -47.95 -11.03
C THR A 10 16.56 -46.85 -10.04
N ALA A 11 15.88 -45.75 -10.34
CA ALA A 11 15.37 -45.10 -11.53
C ALA A 11 15.14 -43.62 -11.14
N ARG A 12 15.24 -42.74 -12.12
CA ARG A 12 14.86 -41.31 -12.04
C ARG A 12 13.47 -41.14 -11.42
N LYS A 13 13.31 -40.15 -10.55
CA LYS A 13 12.13 -39.29 -10.53
C LYS A 13 12.56 -37.86 -10.31
N ASP A 14 12.25 -37.06 -11.32
CA ASP A 14 12.42 -35.64 -11.42
C ASP A 14 11.77 -34.94 -10.23
N PHE A 15 12.57 -34.21 -9.43
CA PHE A 15 12.03 -33.20 -8.52
C PHE A 15 11.63 -31.99 -9.38
N SER A 16 10.43 -32.10 -9.94
CA SER A 16 9.67 -31.00 -10.50
C SER A 16 9.47 -29.94 -9.41
N SER A 17 9.84 -28.70 -9.74
CA SER A 17 9.64 -27.50 -8.94
C SER A 17 8.24 -27.44 -8.31
N PRO A 18 8.08 -26.93 -7.07
CA PRO A 18 6.75 -26.67 -6.54
C PRO A 18 6.06 -25.62 -7.41
N SER A 19 5.11 -26.13 -8.20
CA SER A 19 4.08 -25.42 -8.96
C SER A 19 3.54 -24.22 -8.20
N SER A 20 3.68 -23.04 -8.81
CA SER A 20 2.86 -21.87 -8.50
C SER A 20 1.41 -22.28 -8.39
N VAL A 21 0.85 -22.18 -7.19
CA VAL A 21 -0.59 -22.20 -6.98
C VAL A 21 -1.14 -20.87 -7.51
N PRO A 22 -2.04 -20.84 -8.50
CA PRO A 22 -2.72 -19.61 -8.86
C PRO A 22 -3.68 -19.25 -7.73
N VAL A 23 -3.40 -18.14 -7.04
CA VAL A 23 -4.32 -17.48 -6.12
C VAL A 23 -5.54 -17.07 -6.95
N LYS A 24 -6.64 -17.81 -6.82
CA LYS A 24 -7.93 -17.46 -7.41
C LYS A 24 -8.47 -16.24 -6.66
N TYR A 25 -8.20 -15.04 -7.17
CA TYR A 25 -8.87 -13.83 -6.71
C TYR A 25 -10.35 -13.92 -7.09
N LYS A 26 -11.18 -14.23 -6.09
CA LYS A 26 -12.63 -14.26 -6.20
C LYS A 26 -13.19 -12.90 -5.75
N TYR A 27 -12.85 -11.84 -6.48
CA TYR A 27 -13.56 -10.57 -6.38
C TYR A 27 -14.44 -10.44 -7.61
N GLY A 28 -15.75 -10.31 -7.40
CA GLY A 28 -16.69 -10.08 -8.48
C GLY A 28 -16.31 -8.78 -9.19
N ILE A 29 -15.82 -8.91 -10.41
CA ILE A 29 -15.53 -7.80 -11.32
C ILE A 29 -16.90 -7.27 -11.77
N PRO A 30 -17.34 -6.06 -11.38
CA PRO A 30 -18.39 -5.40 -12.13
C PRO A 30 -17.88 -5.19 -13.56
N PRO A 31 -18.70 -5.43 -14.60
CA PRO A 31 -18.24 -5.29 -15.99
C PRO A 31 -17.65 -3.90 -16.19
N ALA A 32 -16.42 -3.87 -16.71
CA ALA A 32 -15.75 -2.63 -17.06
C ALA A 32 -16.69 -1.79 -17.95
N PRO A 33 -16.90 -0.50 -17.65
CA PRO A 33 -17.64 0.36 -18.55
C PRO A 33 -16.87 0.41 -19.88
N ASN A 34 -17.50 -0.07 -20.94
CA ASN A 34 -17.04 0.08 -22.32
C ASN A 34 -16.78 1.57 -22.58
N GLY A 35 -15.51 1.95 -22.76
CA GLY A 35 -15.15 3.32 -23.12
C GLY A 35 -13.70 3.63 -22.77
N SER A 36 -12.87 3.75 -23.80
CA SER A 36 -11.44 4.06 -23.81
C SER A 36 -11.08 5.47 -23.28
N ASP A 37 -11.68 5.91 -22.18
CA ASP A 37 -11.55 7.29 -21.65
C ASP A 37 -11.12 7.33 -20.17
N ALA A 38 -11.30 6.22 -19.42
CA ALA A 38 -10.89 6.16 -18.02
C ALA A 38 -9.36 6.09 -17.83
N GLY A 39 -8.62 5.65 -18.86
CA GLY A 39 -7.16 5.47 -18.82
C GLY A 39 -6.35 6.76 -19.01
N ASP A 40 -6.94 7.79 -19.62
CA ASP A 40 -6.24 9.01 -20.01
C ASP A 40 -6.41 10.17 -19.03
N ARG A 41 -7.22 9.99 -17.98
CA ARG A 41 -7.32 11.00 -16.92
C ARG A 41 -6.04 11.06 -16.07
N PRO A 42 -5.73 12.23 -15.48
CA PRO A 42 -4.60 12.36 -14.55
C PRO A 42 -4.73 11.41 -13.36
N LEU A 43 -3.58 10.94 -12.89
CA LEU A 43 -3.47 10.20 -11.63
C LEU A 43 -4.00 11.05 -10.47
N CYS A 44 -4.88 10.47 -9.66
CA CYS A 44 -5.43 11.10 -8.46
C CYS A 44 -5.36 10.16 -7.25
N ARG A 45 -5.57 10.72 -6.05
CA ARG A 45 -5.46 9.97 -4.78
C ARG A 45 -6.44 8.78 -4.76
N GLU A 46 -7.63 9.00 -5.29
CA GLU A 46 -8.75 8.04 -5.31
C GLU A 46 -8.44 6.80 -6.15
N ASP A 47 -7.42 6.85 -7.02
CA ASP A 47 -6.94 5.70 -7.77
C ASP A 47 -6.29 4.66 -6.88
N PHE A 48 -5.64 5.15 -5.83
CA PHE A 48 -4.79 4.36 -4.97
C PHE A 48 -5.41 4.07 -3.62
N VAL A 49 -6.30 4.93 -3.12
CA VAL A 49 -6.96 4.75 -1.81
C VAL A 49 -8.29 4.03 -1.98
N LEU A 50 -8.49 2.94 -1.24
CA LEU A 50 -9.76 2.22 -1.24
C LEU A 50 -10.83 2.99 -0.43
N PRO A 51 -12.12 2.93 -0.83
CA PRO A 51 -13.20 3.57 -0.09
C PRO A 51 -13.33 3.09 1.36
N ASP A 52 -12.89 1.87 1.67
CA ASP A 52 -12.94 1.24 2.99
C ASP A 52 -11.65 1.40 3.81
N HIS A 53 -10.71 2.27 3.38
CA HIS A 53 -9.46 2.53 4.11
C HIS A 53 -9.66 2.87 5.60
N VAL A 54 -10.80 3.46 5.97
CA VAL A 54 -11.17 3.70 7.37
C VAL A 54 -11.32 2.39 8.14
N LYS A 55 -12.01 1.40 7.58
CA LYS A 55 -12.17 0.07 8.19
C LYS A 55 -10.82 -0.62 8.30
N VAL A 56 -10.02 -0.57 7.24
CA VAL A 56 -8.66 -1.15 7.22
C VAL A 56 -7.78 -0.54 8.33
N ALA A 57 -7.84 0.78 8.53
CA ALA A 57 -7.10 1.45 9.59
C ALA A 57 -7.57 1.05 10.99
N LEU A 58 -8.87 0.82 11.18
CA LEU A 58 -9.44 0.36 12.44
C LEU A 58 -9.12 -1.12 12.72
N ASP A 59 -9.09 -1.96 11.69
CA ASP A 59 -8.75 -3.39 11.78
C ASP A 59 -7.31 -3.63 12.25
N LYS A 60 -6.41 -2.64 12.08
CA LYS A 60 -5.05 -2.66 12.66
C LYS A 60 -5.07 -2.80 14.19
N GLY A 61 -6.11 -2.29 14.85
CA GLY A 61 -6.30 -2.44 16.29
C GLY A 61 -5.49 -1.47 17.16
N THR A 62 -4.71 -0.55 16.58
CA THR A 62 -3.88 0.42 17.29
C THR A 62 -4.01 1.84 16.74
N MET A 63 -3.69 2.83 17.57
CA MET A 63 -3.63 4.25 17.21
C MET A 63 -2.48 4.94 17.94
N PHE A 64 -2.05 6.11 17.48
CA PHE A 64 -1.06 6.93 18.15
C PHE A 64 -1.71 8.03 18.98
N VAL A 65 -1.20 8.28 20.17
CA VAL A 65 -1.62 9.38 21.06
C VAL A 65 -0.41 10.15 21.54
N PHE A 66 -0.61 11.41 21.94
CA PHE A 66 0.44 12.17 22.63
C PHE A 66 0.60 11.65 24.05
N ALA A 67 1.81 11.24 24.39
CA ALA A 67 2.25 10.98 25.76
C ALA A 67 2.82 12.27 26.38
N GLU A 68 3.24 12.17 27.64
CA GLU A 68 3.99 13.23 28.35
C GLU A 68 5.12 13.77 27.45
N ALA A 69 5.27 15.10 27.39
CA ALA A 69 6.31 15.80 26.62
C ALA A 69 6.23 15.73 25.07
N SER A 70 5.04 15.51 24.49
CA SER A 70 4.80 15.58 23.02
C SER A 70 5.30 14.37 22.21
N ASP A 71 5.73 13.31 22.88
CA ASP A 71 6.09 12.06 22.20
C ASP A 71 4.83 11.32 21.74
N LEU A 72 4.88 10.73 20.54
CA LEU A 72 3.81 9.87 20.05
C LEU A 72 4.01 8.44 20.56
N LYS A 73 2.96 7.88 21.15
CA LYS A 73 2.93 6.50 21.62
C LYS A 73 1.82 5.74 20.92
N GLU A 74 2.16 4.56 20.40
CA GLU A 74 1.18 3.62 19.89
C GLU A 74 0.46 2.93 21.06
N VAL A 75 -0.87 2.95 21.01
CA VAL A 75 -1.77 2.38 22.03
C VAL A 75 -2.85 1.54 21.36
N PRO A 76 -3.40 0.53 22.05
CA PRO A 76 -4.55 -0.22 21.54
C PRO A 76 -5.75 0.70 21.30
N LEU A 77 -6.51 0.44 20.23
CA LEU A 77 -7.79 1.09 20.00
C LEU A 77 -8.78 0.69 21.10
N ALA A 78 -9.48 1.68 21.65
CA ALA A 78 -10.58 1.46 22.57
C ALA A 78 -11.73 0.71 21.87
N ASP A 79 -12.43 -0.16 22.59
CA ASP A 79 -13.47 -1.00 22.00
C ASP A 79 -14.65 -0.18 21.47
N SER A 80 -14.97 0.95 22.09
CA SER A 80 -15.98 1.91 21.59
C SER A 80 -15.66 2.45 20.19
N ILE A 81 -14.38 2.60 19.85
CA ILE A 81 -13.94 3.06 18.52
C ILE A 81 -14.10 1.93 17.50
N LYS A 82 -13.72 0.71 17.87
CA LYS A 82 -13.89 -0.48 17.00
C LYS A 82 -15.36 -0.76 16.69
N GLU A 83 -16.22 -0.65 17.71
CA GLU A 83 -17.67 -0.88 17.58
C GLU A 83 -18.35 0.21 16.75
N SER A 84 -17.98 1.48 16.96
CA SER A 84 -18.58 2.58 16.21
C SER A 84 -18.11 2.64 14.76
N GLY A 85 -16.89 2.18 14.46
CA GLY A 85 -16.32 2.26 13.12
C GLY A 85 -15.93 3.68 12.71
N VAL A 86 -15.88 4.62 13.66
CA VAL A 86 -15.69 6.06 13.41
C VAL A 86 -14.36 6.52 14.02
N ILE A 87 -13.60 7.30 13.25
CA ILE A 87 -12.37 7.93 13.73
C ILE A 87 -12.72 9.01 14.78
N PRO A 88 -12.09 9.01 15.96
CA PRO A 88 -12.39 10.01 16.98
C PRO A 88 -12.07 11.45 16.55
N PRO A 89 -12.78 12.46 17.06
CA PRO A 89 -12.43 13.86 16.82
C PRO A 89 -10.98 14.18 17.21
N GLY A 90 -10.29 14.96 16.37
CA GLY A 90 -8.88 15.32 16.58
C GLY A 90 -7.89 14.26 16.11
N TYR A 91 -8.36 13.19 15.46
CA TYR A 91 -7.53 12.18 14.82
C TYR A 91 -7.78 12.11 13.32
N SER A 92 -6.75 11.71 12.58
CA SER A 92 -6.76 11.52 11.13
C SER A 92 -6.14 10.17 10.79
N ILE A 93 -6.53 9.63 9.63
CA ILE A 93 -5.85 8.47 9.06
C ILE A 93 -4.65 8.95 8.28
N ASP A 94 -3.50 8.41 8.65
CA ASP A 94 -2.24 8.66 8.00
C ASP A 94 -1.76 7.46 7.20
N PHE A 95 -1.20 7.74 6.03
CA PHE A 95 -0.54 6.75 5.18
C PHE A 95 0.97 6.91 5.33
N ILE A 96 1.67 5.88 5.80
CA ILE A 96 3.14 5.89 5.95
C ILE A 96 3.77 6.18 4.58
N ILE A 97 3.39 5.40 3.58
CA ILE A 97 3.63 5.66 2.17
C ILE A 97 2.42 6.42 1.63
N SER A 98 2.56 7.74 1.43
CA SER A 98 1.44 8.59 1.02
C SER A 98 1.10 8.41 -0.47
N PRO A 99 -0.19 8.34 -0.83
CA PRO A 99 -0.64 8.33 -2.23
C PRO A 99 -0.12 9.53 -3.03
N GLU A 100 -0.08 10.71 -2.42
CA GLU A 100 0.39 11.95 -3.05
C GLU A 100 1.86 11.84 -3.47
N ARG A 101 2.69 11.23 -2.61
CA ARG A 101 4.11 11.05 -2.91
C ARG A 101 4.31 10.07 -4.05
N ILE A 102 3.53 8.99 -4.08
CA ILE A 102 3.54 8.04 -5.20
C ILE A 102 3.17 8.75 -6.50
N ILE A 103 2.09 9.53 -6.51
CA ILE A 103 1.67 10.30 -7.69
C ILE A 103 2.76 11.29 -8.11
N SER A 104 3.40 11.98 -7.17
CA SER A 104 4.52 12.88 -7.44
C SER A 104 5.70 12.17 -8.12
N VAL A 105 6.10 11.00 -7.60
CA VAL A 105 7.19 10.19 -8.17
C VAL A 105 6.83 9.66 -9.57
N LEU A 106 5.60 9.15 -9.76
CA LEU A 106 5.11 8.70 -11.07
C LEU A 106 5.16 9.84 -12.09
N ASN A 107 4.70 11.03 -11.71
CA ASN A 107 4.74 12.22 -12.56
C ASN A 107 6.19 12.60 -12.94
N GLN A 108 7.15 12.46 -12.01
CA GLN A 108 8.57 12.75 -12.28
C GLN A 108 9.19 11.80 -13.31
N VAL A 109 8.77 10.53 -13.33
CA VAL A 109 9.23 9.55 -14.33
C VAL A 109 8.39 9.56 -15.62
N GLY A 110 7.48 10.53 -15.77
CA GLY A 110 6.68 10.73 -16.98
C GLY A 110 5.36 9.96 -17.04
N ILE A 111 5.00 9.24 -15.98
CA ILE A 111 3.72 8.53 -15.84
C ILE A 111 2.70 9.50 -15.25
N LYS A 112 1.77 9.97 -16.07
CA LYS A 112 0.78 11.01 -15.74
C LYS A 112 -0.64 10.50 -15.64
N THR A 113 -0.95 9.38 -16.30
CA THR A 113 -2.30 8.83 -16.38
C THR A 113 -2.31 7.38 -15.93
N ILE A 114 -3.47 6.89 -15.49
CA ILE A 114 -3.61 5.54 -14.95
C ILE A 114 -3.35 4.45 -16.01
N GLY A 115 -3.71 4.72 -17.27
CA GLY A 115 -3.50 3.79 -18.39
C GLY A 115 -2.04 3.59 -18.78
N GLN A 116 -1.13 4.43 -18.29
CA GLN A 116 0.32 4.28 -18.50
C GLN A 116 0.97 3.29 -17.52
N LEU A 117 0.28 2.93 -16.43
CA LEU A 117 0.75 1.92 -15.48
C LEU A 117 0.38 0.53 -15.98
N PRO A 118 1.32 -0.43 -15.98
CA PRO A 118 0.97 -1.84 -16.12
C PRO A 118 -0.06 -2.24 -15.07
N GLU A 119 -1.07 -3.03 -15.47
CA GLU A 119 -2.18 -3.43 -14.60
C GLU A 119 -1.69 -4.11 -13.30
N GLU A 120 -0.72 -5.01 -13.42
CA GLU A 120 -0.08 -5.69 -12.28
C GLU A 120 0.55 -4.68 -11.31
N THR A 121 1.35 -3.75 -11.81
CA THR A 121 1.99 -2.71 -11.01
C THR A 121 0.96 -1.80 -10.31
N TYR A 122 -0.11 -1.42 -11.01
CA TYR A 122 -1.19 -0.64 -10.40
C TYR A 122 -1.83 -1.39 -9.23
N HIS A 123 -2.13 -2.68 -9.39
CA HIS A 123 -2.71 -3.50 -8.34
C HIS A 123 -1.77 -3.70 -7.15
N GLU A 124 -0.48 -3.92 -7.38
CA GLU A 124 0.53 -4.06 -6.33
C GLU A 124 0.68 -2.76 -5.52
N MET A 125 0.75 -1.62 -6.20
CA MET A 125 0.83 -0.31 -5.55
C MET A 125 -0.42 -0.06 -4.71
N ARG A 126 -1.61 -0.32 -5.26
CA ARG A 126 -2.87 -0.19 -4.54
C ARG A 126 -2.93 -1.13 -3.34
N ALA A 127 -2.51 -2.39 -3.48
CA ALA A 127 -2.46 -3.34 -2.37
C ALA A 127 -1.51 -2.89 -1.26
N THR A 128 -0.35 -2.32 -1.63
CA THR A 128 0.64 -1.81 -0.68
C THR A 128 0.10 -0.60 0.09
N ILE A 129 -0.52 0.36 -0.61
CA ILE A 129 -1.05 1.59 -0.01
C ILE A 129 -2.17 1.28 0.99
N ASN A 130 -3.02 0.31 0.67
CA ASN A 130 -4.15 -0.08 1.51
C ASN A 130 -3.83 -1.24 2.45
N ASN A 131 -2.56 -1.59 2.63
CA ASN A 131 -2.18 -2.58 3.63
C ASN A 131 -2.38 -1.97 5.03
N PRO A 132 -2.99 -2.67 6.01
CA PRO A 132 -3.17 -2.17 7.37
C PRO A 132 -1.87 -1.61 8.00
N SER A 133 -0.72 -2.22 7.69
CA SER A 133 0.58 -1.75 8.17
C SER A 133 0.99 -0.38 7.62
N ASN A 134 0.43 0.04 6.48
CA ASN A 134 0.66 1.36 5.89
C ASN A 134 -0.29 2.44 6.44
N LEU A 135 -1.35 2.05 7.15
CA LEU A 135 -2.31 2.98 7.74
C LEU A 135 -2.05 3.13 9.24
N SER A 136 -2.23 4.34 9.75
CA SER A 136 -2.18 4.62 11.18
C SER A 136 -3.18 5.70 11.53
N ILE A 137 -3.86 5.56 12.67
CA ILE A 137 -4.69 6.62 13.22
C ILE A 137 -3.78 7.47 14.10
N ILE A 138 -3.61 8.74 13.76
CA ILE A 138 -2.70 9.67 14.45
C ILE A 138 -3.43 10.97 14.82
N PRO A 139 -2.93 11.76 15.78
CA PRO A 139 -3.49 13.08 16.04
C PRO A 139 -3.44 13.96 14.79
N THR A 140 -4.53 14.68 14.50
CA THR A 140 -4.65 15.51 13.28
C THR A 140 -3.54 16.54 13.17
N SER A 141 -3.06 17.09 14.28
CA SER A 141 -1.93 18.04 14.29
C SER A 141 -0.63 17.44 13.72
N VAL A 142 -0.36 16.15 13.98
CA VAL A 142 0.80 15.44 13.44
C VAL A 142 0.64 15.23 11.94
N TYR A 143 -0.57 14.82 11.52
CA TYR A 143 -0.90 14.66 10.12
C TYR A 143 -0.66 15.97 9.34
N GLU A 144 -1.16 17.08 9.86
CA GLU A 144 -1.00 18.41 9.24
C GLU A 144 0.47 18.83 9.12
N ILE A 145 1.28 18.62 10.17
CA ILE A 145 2.72 18.88 10.12
C ILE A 145 3.38 18.05 9.02
N LYS A 146 3.04 16.77 8.92
CA LYS A 146 3.59 15.90 7.87
C LYS A 146 3.19 16.38 6.47
N CYS A 147 1.94 16.78 6.27
CA CYS A 147 1.47 17.34 5.01
C CYS A 147 2.24 18.62 4.63
N GLN A 148 2.51 19.50 5.59
CA GLN A 148 3.28 20.73 5.34
C GLN A 148 4.73 20.42 4.94
N LEU A 149 5.41 19.51 5.66
CA LEU A 149 6.79 19.11 5.36
C LEU A 149 6.91 18.42 3.99
N GLN A 150 5.94 17.58 3.65
CA GLN A 150 5.88 16.92 2.34
C GLN A 150 5.69 17.97 1.22
N ALA A 151 4.74 18.89 1.38
CA ALA A 151 4.51 19.96 0.41
C ALA A 151 5.74 20.87 0.21
N GLN A 152 6.53 21.13 1.27
CA GLN A 152 7.80 21.85 1.15
C GLN A 152 8.85 21.05 0.37
N THR A 153 8.96 19.75 0.65
CA THR A 153 9.90 18.85 -0.04
C THR A 153 9.60 18.78 -1.53
N ASP A 154 8.33 18.61 -1.91
CA ASP A 154 7.92 18.52 -3.31
C ASP A 154 8.20 19.82 -4.08
N ARG A 155 8.04 20.99 -3.44
CA ARG A 155 8.41 22.29 -4.03
C ARG A 155 9.91 22.40 -4.29
N LEU A 156 10.76 21.91 -3.38
CA LEU A 156 12.21 21.98 -3.55
C LEU A 156 12.70 21.09 -4.68
N VAL A 157 12.14 19.88 -4.82
CA VAL A 157 12.49 18.94 -5.90
C VAL A 157 12.13 19.52 -7.28
N LEU A 158 10.99 20.21 -7.39
CA LEU A 158 10.60 20.88 -8.64
C LEU A 158 11.52 22.05 -9.03
N VAL A 159 12.17 22.69 -8.06
CA VAL A 159 13.09 23.81 -8.30
C VAL A 159 14.50 23.32 -8.65
N SER A 160 14.97 22.23 -8.02
CA SER A 160 16.31 21.68 -8.30
C SER A 160 16.38 20.92 -9.63
N GLY A 161 15.29 20.31 -10.09
CA GLY A 161 15.21 19.60 -11.38
C GLY A 161 15.20 20.49 -12.63
N LYS A 162 15.18 21.82 -12.49
CA LYS A 162 15.23 22.78 -13.62
C LYS A 162 16.64 23.27 -13.97
N LYS A 163 17.69 22.73 -13.34
CA LYS A 163 19.09 23.01 -13.71
C LYS A 163 19.72 21.79 -14.38
N SER A 164 19.54 21.66 -15.69
CA SER A 164 20.42 20.88 -16.58
C SER A 164 20.34 21.48 -17.97
#